data_AF-A0A1Y4KTS1-F1
#
_entry.id   AF-A0A1Y4KTS1-F1
#
_cell.length_a   1.000
_cell.length_b   1.000
_cell.length_c   1.000
_cell.angle_alpha   90.00
_cell.angle_beta   90.00
_cell.angle_gamma   90.00
#
_symmetry.space_group_name_H-M   'P 1'
#
loop_
_entity.id
_entity.type
_entity.pdbx_description
1 polymer ?
#
loop_
_entity_poly.entity_id
_entity_poly.type
_entity_poly.pdbx_seq_one_letter_code
_entity_poly.pdbx_strand_id
1 'polypeptide(L)' 'MKKHERLPFEVIVSATEGDPEAIATVMNFYDGYISKLCLRKLYDEHGNVCMVVDADLKNRVQTAFLDMILNFEIAVI' A
#
# COMPACT_ATOMS: atom_id res chain seq x y z
N MET A 1 -21.20 1.41 -4.05
CA MET A 1 -20.04 1.45 -3.13
C MET A 1 -19.43 0.06 -3.09
N LYS A 2 -18.17 -0.12 -3.50
CA LYS A 2 -17.48 -1.41 -3.31
C LYS A 2 -17.35 -1.63 -1.80
N LYS A 3 -17.86 -2.74 -1.29
CA LYS A 3 -17.64 -3.16 0.09
C LYS A 3 -16.13 -3.38 0.23
N HIS A 4 -15.46 -2.58 1.06
CA HIS A 4 -14.06 -2.83 1.37
C HIS A 4 -14.04 -4.09 2.25
N GLU A 5 -13.88 -5.23 1.60
CA GLU A 5 -13.66 -6.51 2.25
C GLU A 5 -12.40 -6.39 3.09
N ARG A 6 -12.49 -6.74 4.37
CA ARG A 6 -11.33 -6.66 5.26
C ARG A 6 -10.38 -7.80 4.91
N LEU A 7 -9.08 -7.56 5.01
CA LEU A 7 -8.11 -8.65 4.97
C LEU A 7 -8.43 -9.63 6.11
N PRO A 8 -8.51 -10.94 5.83
CA PRO A 8 -8.62 -11.96 6.87
C PRO A 8 -7.42 -11.86 7.82
N PHE A 9 -7.66 -12.06 9.12
CA PHE A 9 -6.60 -12.02 10.12
C PHE A 9 -5.48 -13.03 9.82
N GLU A 10 -5.85 -14.22 9.36
CA GLU A 10 -4.90 -15.28 8.96
C GLU A 10 -3.93 -14.80 7.89
N VAL A 11 -4.41 -14.05 6.89
CA VAL A 11 -3.54 -13.46 5.85
C VAL A 11 -2.57 -12.44 6.43
N ILE A 12 -3.01 -11.65 7.42
CA ILE A 12 -2.14 -10.68 8.10
C ILE A 12 -1.05 -11.43 8.89
N VAL A 13 -1.40 -12.48 9.62
CA VAL A 13 -0.44 -13.31 10.36
C VAL A 13 0.58 -13.95 9.41
N SER A 14 0.12 -14.64 8.37
CA SER A 14 1.02 -15.28 7.40
C SER A 14 1.95 -14.26 6.73
N ALA A 15 1.48 -13.04 6.45
CA ALA A 15 2.34 -11.99 5.90
C ALA A 15 3.45 -11.58 6.87
N THR A 16 3.16 -11.49 8.18
CA THR A 16 4.18 -11.19 9.21
C THR A 16 5.17 -12.32 9.43
N GLU A 17 4.78 -13.57 9.12
CA GLU A 17 5.66 -14.74 9.15
C GLU A 17 6.53 -14.88 7.89
N GLY A 18 6.37 -13.97 6.91
CA GLY A 18 7.18 -13.93 5.70
C GLY A 18 6.59 -14.69 4.50
N ASP A 19 5.33 -15.12 4.55
CA ASP A 19 4.69 -15.81 3.42
C ASP A 19 4.55 -14.89 2.20
N PRO A 20 5.17 -15.21 1.04
CA PRO A 20 5.19 -14.32 -0.12
C PRO A 20 3.81 -14.03 -0.71
N GLU A 21 2.89 -15.01 -0.70
CA GLU A 21 1.54 -14.84 -1.25
C GLU A 21 0.68 -13.95 -0.35
N ALA A 22 0.79 -14.12 0.97
CA ALA A 22 0.14 -13.28 1.96
C ALA A 22 0.68 -11.85 1.91
N ILE A 23 2.00 -11.65 1.82
CA ILE A 23 2.61 -10.33 1.66
C ILE A 23 2.09 -9.64 0.40
N ALA A 24 2.09 -10.33 -0.75
CA ALA A 24 1.57 -9.79 -1.99
C ALA A 24 0.09 -9.41 -1.87
N THR A 25 -0.70 -10.23 -1.17
CA THR A 25 -2.12 -9.95 -0.91
C THR A 25 -2.31 -8.68 -0.07
N VAL A 26 -1.54 -8.51 1.01
CA VAL A 26 -1.58 -7.31 1.85
C VAL A 26 -1.12 -6.07 1.09
N MET A 27 -0.03 -6.18 0.33
CA MET A 27 0.50 -5.07 -0.50
C MET A 27 -0.52 -4.63 -1.55
N ASN A 28 -1.15 -5.57 -2.25
CA ASN A 28 -2.17 -5.29 -3.26
C ASN A 28 -3.43 -4.67 -2.65
N PHE A 29 -3.81 -5.11 -1.45
CA PHE A 29 -4.95 -4.53 -0.73
C PHE A 29 -4.75 -3.03 -0.43
N TYR A 30 -3.53 -2.64 -0.02
CA TYR A 30 -3.21 -1.24 0.29
C TYR A 30 -2.73 -0.42 -0.92
N ASP A 31 -2.46 -1.02 -2.08
CA ASP A 31 -1.93 -0.32 -3.26
C ASP A 31 -2.77 0.89 -3.68
N GLY A 32 -4.10 0.74 -3.68
CA GLY A 32 -5.01 1.84 -4.02
C GLY A 32 -4.96 2.99 -3.01
N TYR A 33 -4.81 2.68 -1.72
CA TYR A 33 -4.67 3.68 -0.66
C TYR A 33 -3.33 4.40 -0.77
N ILE A 34 -2.23 3.67 -0.95
CA ILE A 34 -0.89 4.23 -1.14
C ILE A 34 -0.85 5.10 -2.39
N SER A 35 -1.42 4.64 -3.52
CA SER A 35 -1.49 5.40 -4.76
C SER A 35 -2.23 6.72 -4.57
N LYS A 36 -3.33 6.72 -3.79
CA LYS A 36 -4.07 7.94 -3.45
C LYS A 36 -3.25 8.90 -2.60
N LEU A 37 -2.49 8.42 -1.62
CA LEU A 37 -1.58 9.25 -0.81
C LEU A 37 -0.43 9.85 -1.63
N CYS A 38 -0.02 9.15 -2.69
CA CYS A 38 1.06 9.57 -3.57
C CYS A 38 0.59 10.45 -4.74
N LEU A 39 -0.66 10.94 -4.73
CA LEU A 39 -1.14 11.84 -5.76
C LEU A 39 -0.49 13.23 -5.66
N ARG A 40 -0.04 13.74 -6.79
CA ARG A 40 0.56 15.08 -6.95
C ARG A 40 -0.11 15.82 -8.10
N LYS A 41 -0.15 17.15 -7.96
CA LYS A 41 -0.55 18.04 -9.04
C LYS A 41 0.64 18.22 -9.96
N LEU A 42 0.42 18.00 -11.25
CA LEU A 42 1.36 18.29 -12.31
C LEU A 42 0.72 19.31 -13.24
N TYR A 43 1.51 20.31 -13.64
CA TYR A 43 1.08 21.35 -14.55
C TYR A 43 1.65 21.06 -15.92
N ASP A 44 0.80 21.08 -16.94
CA ASP A 44 1.27 21.06 -18.33
C ASP A 44 1.78 22.45 -18.76
N GLU A 45 2.31 22.54 -19.99
CA GLU A 45 2.84 23.78 -20.57
C GLU A 45 1.78 24.89 -20.72
N HIS A 46 0.49 24.53 -20.65
CA HIS A 46 -0.63 25.45 -20.77
C HIS A 46 -1.22 25.83 -19.39
N GLY A 47 -0.62 25.34 -18.30
CA GLY A 47 -1.05 25.59 -16.93
C GLY A 47 -2.24 24.73 -16.45
N ASN A 48 -2.66 23.71 -17.21
CA ASN A 48 -3.70 22.79 -16.78
C ASN A 48 -3.17 21.84 -15.70
N VAL A 49 -4.00 21.57 -14.69
CA VAL A 49 -3.65 20.66 -13.59
C VAL A 49 -4.12 19.24 -13.88
N CYS A 50 -3.17 18.31 -13.88
CA CYS A 50 -3.43 16.88 -13.86
C CYS A 50 -3.03 16.30 -12.49
N MET A 51 -3.82 15.36 -11.98
CA MET A 51 -3.46 14.57 -10.81
C MET A 51 -2.76 13.30 -11.29
N VAL A 52 -1.51 13.11 -10.89
CA VAL A 52 -0.72 11.92 -11.21
C VAL A 52 -0.22 11.26 -9.94
N VAL A 53 0.01 9.96 -9.99
CA VAL A 53 0.71 9.25 -8.91
C VAL A 53 2.20 9.49 -9.07
N ASP A 54 2.83 10.01 -8.03
CA ASP A 54 4.28 10.13 -7.93
C ASP A 54 4.89 8.74 -7.71
N ALA A 55 5.55 8.21 -8.75
CA ALA A 55 6.09 6.86 -8.76
C ALA A 55 7.23 6.67 -7.76
N ASP A 56 8.12 7.66 -7.61
CA ASP A 56 9.23 7.59 -6.65
C ASP A 56 8.70 7.61 -5.22
N LEU A 57 7.73 8.46 -4.93
CA LEU A 57 7.07 8.49 -3.63
C LEU A 57 6.32 7.17 -3.35
N LYS A 58 5.57 6.66 -4.34
CA LYS A 58 4.87 5.38 -4.21
C LYS A 58 5.83 4.24 -3.90
N ASN A 59 6.94 4.14 -4.64
CA ASN A 59 7.96 3.12 -4.41
C ASN A 59 8.54 3.21 -2.99
N ARG A 60 8.87 4.41 -2.52
CA ARG A 60 9.39 4.61 -1.15
C ARG A 60 8.40 4.19 -0.08
N VAL A 61 7.12 4.53 -0.25
CA VAL A 61 6.07 4.14 0.69
C VAL A 61 5.82 2.64 0.65
N GLN A 62 5.81 2.00 -0.53
CA GLN A 62 5.66 0.56 -0.67
C GLN A 62 6.83 -0.21 -0.03
N THR A 63 8.07 0.24 -0.23
CA THR A 63 9.24 -0.37 0.40
C THR A 63 9.20 -0.25 1.92
N ALA A 64 8.86 0.94 2.45
CA ALA A 64 8.70 1.13 3.89
C ALA A 64 7.54 0.31 4.47
N PHE A 65 6.47 0.14 3.72
CA PHE A 65 5.33 -0.67 4.14
C PHE A 65 5.67 -2.16 4.17
N LEU A 66 6.40 -2.68 3.18
CA LEU A 66 6.91 -4.05 3.19
C LEU A 66 7.81 -4.30 4.40
N ASP A 67 8.76 -3.41 4.65
CA ASP A 67 9.65 -3.50 5.82
C ASP A 67 8.86 -3.49 7.13
N MET A 68 7.83 -2.64 7.22
CA MET A 68 6.93 -2.63 8.38
C MET A 68 6.20 -3.95 8.56
N ILE A 69 5.68 -4.58 7.50
CA ILE A 69 4.99 -5.88 7.58
C ILE A 69 5.93 -6.96 8.12
N LEU A 70 7.16 -7.03 7.59
CA LEU A 70 8.13 -8.07 7.97
C LEU A 70 8.65 -7.93 9.40
N ASN A 71 8.59 -6.72 9.98
CA ASN A 71 9.01 -6.45 11.34
C ASN A 71 7.81 -6.28 12.31
N PHE A 72 6.58 -6.54 11.86
CA PHE A 72 5.39 -6.33 12.68
C PHE A 72 5.15 -7.51 13.63
N GLU A 73 5.23 -7.24 14.93
CA GLU A 73 4.92 -8.22 15.97
C GLU A 73 3.42 -8.20 16.32
N ILE A 74 2.74 -9.32 16.12
CA ILE A 74 1.34 -9.47 16.49
C ILE A 74 1.24 -9.85 17.96
N ALA A 75 0.81 -8.91 18.81
CA ALA A 75 0.45 -9.19 20.19
C ALA A 75 -0.98 -9.76 20.25
N VAL A 76 -1.11 -11.02 20.64
CA VAL A 76 -2.41 -11.62 20.99
C VAL A 76 -2.65 -11.39 22.48
N ILE A 77 -3.68 -10.61 22.81
CA ILE A 77 -4.13 -10.33 24.19
C ILE A 77 -5.32 -11.23 24.51
#